data_AF-A0A662GDN0-F1
#
_entry.id   AF-A0A662GDN0-F1
#
_cell.length_a   1.000
_cell.length_b   1.000
_cell.length_c   1.000
_cell.angle_alpha   90.00
_cell.angle_beta   90.00
_cell.angle_gamma   90.00
#
_symmetry.space_group_name_H-M   'P 1'
#
loop_
_entity.id
_entity.type
_entity.pdbx_description
1 polymer ?
#
loop_
_entity_poly.entity_id
_entity_poly.type
_entity_poly.pdbx_seq_one_letter_code
_entity_poly.pdbx_strand_id
1 'polypeptide(L)' 'IYLLPDEYEALRLVYLEGLTQEKAAAKMNVSRGTLWRSLDSGRRKVVKALVERRPLIISSSQP' A
#
# COMPACT_ATOMS: atom_id res chain seq x y z
N ILE A 1 9.25 8.30 -5.84
CA ILE A 1 9.00 7.01 -5.15
C ILE A 1 7.80 6.36 -5.82
N TYR A 2 7.90 5.08 -6.19
CA TYR A 2 6.82 4.37 -6.90
C TYR A 2 6.06 3.45 -5.95
N LEU A 3 4.77 3.72 -5.79
CA LEU A 3 3.81 2.90 -5.05
C LEU A 3 3.10 1.98 -6.04
N LEU A 4 3.11 0.68 -5.77
CA LEU A 4 2.42 -0.29 -6.61
C LEU A 4 0.90 -0.22 -6.36
N PRO A 5 0.06 -0.64 -7.33
CA PRO A 5 -1.40 -0.61 -7.17
C PRO A 5 -1.90 -1.43 -5.97
N ASP A 6 -1.27 -2.56 -5.65
CA ASP A 6 -1.63 -3.40 -4.51
C ASP A 6 -1.26 -2.75 -3.17
N GLU A 7 -0.11 -2.07 -3.10
CA GLU A 7 0.29 -1.27 -1.94
C GLU A 7 -0.69 -0.12 -1.72
N TYR A 8 -1.05 0.59 -2.80
CA TYR A 8 -2.05 1.66 -2.75
C TYR A 8 -3.40 1.15 -2.24
N GLU A 9 -3.92 0.05 -2.82
CA GLU A 9 -5.21 -0.50 -2.44
C GLU A 9 -5.21 -0.99 -0.99
N ALA A 10 -4.14 -1.65 -0.55
CA ALA A 10 -3.99 -2.08 0.84
C ALA A 10 -4.04 -0.88 1.80
N LEU A 11 -3.29 0.18 1.52
CA LEU A 11 -3.29 1.41 2.32
C LEU A 11 -4.67 2.07 2.35
N ARG A 12 -5.34 2.15 1.19
CA ARG A 12 -6.68 2.74 1.06
C ARG A 12 -7.71 1.98 1.90
N LEU A 13 -7.76 0.65 1.78
CA LEU A 13 -8.71 -0.17 2.52
C LEU A 13 -8.50 -0.11 4.04
N VAL A 14 -7.24 -0.15 4.50
CA VAL A 14 -6.95 -0.23 5.94
C VAL A 14 -6.95 1.14 6.60
N TYR A 15 -6.24 2.12 6.03
CA TYR A 15 -6.02 3.41 6.68
C TYR A 15 -7.03 4.49 6.29
N LEU A 16 -7.62 4.42 5.09
CA LEU A 16 -8.64 5.39 4.66
C LEU A 16 -10.06 4.87 4.89
N GLU A 17 -10.37 3.62 4.52
CA GLU A 17 -11.70 3.02 4.74
C GLU A 17 -11.86 2.39 6.14
N GLY A 18 -10.79 2.25 6.91
CA GLY A 18 -10.84 1.71 8.27
C GLY A 18 -11.16 0.21 8.36
N LEU A 19 -10.96 -0.55 7.27
CA LEU A 19 -11.15 -2.01 7.31
C LEU A 19 -10.07 -2.67 8.17
N THR A 20 -10.46 -3.76 8.85
CA THR A 20 -9.48 -4.65 9.47
C THR A 20 -8.62 -5.29 8.38
N GLN A 21 -7.38 -5.68 8.73
CA GLN A 21 -6.50 -6.37 7.79
C GLN A 21 -7.13 -7.66 7.23
N GLU A 22 -7.93 -8.36 8.02
CA GLU A 22 -8.64 -9.54 7.54
C GLU A 22 -9.69 -9.21 6.47
N LYS A 23 -10.51 -8.18 6.69
CA LYS A 23 -11.51 -7.73 5.72
C LYS A 23 -10.86 -7.16 4.45
N ALA A 24 -9.78 -6.40 4.59
CA ALA A 24 -9.03 -5.88 3.46
C ALA A 24 -8.38 -7.01 2.64
N ALA A 25 -7.78 -8.01 3.29
CA ALA A 25 -7.18 -9.17 2.61
C ALA A 25 -8.24 -9.96 1.83
N ALA A 26 -9.41 -10.19 2.43
CA ALA A 26 -10.54 -10.83 1.77
C ALA A 26 -11.05 -10.01 0.56
N LYS A 27 -11.20 -8.69 0.70
CA LYS A 27 -11.64 -7.78 -0.39
C LYS A 27 -10.65 -7.73 -1.54
N MET A 28 -9.36 -7.85 -1.26
CA MET A 28 -8.29 -7.92 -2.26
C MET A 28 -8.06 -9.32 -2.83
N ASN A 29 -8.78 -10.34 -2.32
CA ASN A 29 -8.60 -11.75 -2.67
C ASN A 29 -7.14 -12.25 -2.51
N VAL A 30 -6.52 -11.88 -1.38
CA VAL A 30 -5.15 -12.28 -1.03
C VAL A 30 -5.06 -12.84 0.39
N SER A 31 -3.95 -13.52 0.72
CA SER A 31 -3.68 -13.92 2.10
C SER A 31 -3.40 -12.70 2.99
N ARG A 32 -3.66 -12.84 4.31
CA ARG A 32 -3.29 -11.81 5.30
C ARG A 32 -1.79 -11.45 5.25
N GLY A 33 -0.92 -12.44 5.00
CA GLY A 33 0.52 -12.22 4.87
C GLY A 33 0.89 -11.41 3.60
N THR A 34 0.16 -11.60 2.50
CA THR A 34 0.31 -10.77 1.30
C THR A 34 -0.15 -9.34 1.56
N LEU A 35 -1.33 -9.14 2.15
CA LEU A 35 -1.79 -7.81 2.54
C LEU A 35 -0.77 -7.11 3.46
N TRP A 36 -0.26 -7.82 4.47
CA TRP A 36 0.70 -7.25 5.41
C TRP A 36 1.98 -6.76 4.71
N ARG A 37 2.49 -7.53 3.73
CA ARG A 37 3.65 -7.12 2.92
C ARG A 37 3.35 -5.87 2.08
N SER A 38 2.18 -5.79 1.45
CA SER A 38 1.77 -4.60 0.68
C SER A 38 1.61 -3.38 1.60
N LEU A 39 1.03 -3.53 2.80
CA LEU A 39 0.95 -2.46 3.80
C LEU A 39 2.32 -2.01 4.30
N ASP A 40 3.20 -2.95 4.62
CA ASP A 40 4.56 -2.67 5.11
C ASP A 40 5.39 -1.91 4.06
N SER A 41 5.42 -2.43 2.83
CA SER A 41 6.12 -1.78 1.72
C SER A 41 5.51 -0.42 1.38
N GLY A 42 4.18 -0.33 1.32
CA GLY A 42 3.46 0.93 1.05
C GLY A 42 3.76 2.01 2.09
N ARG A 43 3.71 1.67 3.39
CA ARG A 43 4.05 2.62 4.48
C ARG A 43 5.47 3.15 4.35
N ARG A 44 6.45 2.26 4.12
CA ARG A 44 7.86 2.66 3.93
C ARG A 44 8.01 3.63 2.77
N LYS A 45 7.33 3.38 1.65
CA LYS A 45 7.35 4.25 0.46
C LYS A 45 6.69 5.61 0.69
N VAL A 46 5.53 5.64 1.35
CA VAL A 46 4.84 6.88 1.72
C VAL A 46 5.74 7.73 2.63
N VAL A 47 6.25 7.14 3.72
CA VAL A 47 7.13 7.85 4.66
C VAL A 47 8.39 8.37 3.95
N LYS A 48 9.02 7.53 3.13
CA LYS A 48 10.21 7.93 2.35
C LYS A 48 9.93 9.10 1.41
N ALA A 49 8.81 9.08 0.69
CA ALA A 49 8.43 10.16 -0.22
C ALA A 49 8.26 11.50 0.53
N LEU A 50 7.62 11.46 1.71
CA LEU A 50 7.42 12.63 2.55
C LEU A 50 8.74 13.17 3.13
N VAL A 51 9.58 12.30 3.69
CA VAL A 51 10.87 12.69 4.29
C VAL A 51 11.85 13.23 3.24
N GLU A 52 11.95 12.57 2.08
CA GLU A 52 12.85 13.00 1.00
C GLU A 52 12.28 14.13 0.13
N ARG A 53 11.04 14.57 0.37
CA ARG A 53 10.30 15.54 -0.47
C ARG A 53 10.27 15.14 -1.95
N ARG A 54 10.09 13.86 -2.23
CA ARG A 54 10.05 13.31 -3.59
C ARG A 54 8.61 12.98 -3.99
N PRO A 55 8.25 13.10 -5.28
CA PRO A 55 6.94 12.70 -5.75
C PRO A 55 6.63 11.24 -5.40
N LEU A 56 5.41 10.99 -4.93
CA LEU A 56 4.85 9.65 -4.78
C LEU A 56 3.96 9.36 -6.00
N ILE A 57 4.35 8.38 -6.80
CA ILE A 57 3.70 8.04 -8.07
C ILE A 57 3.11 6.64 -7.94
N ILE A 58 1.82 6.49 -8.26
CA ILE A 58 1.18 5.17 -8.33
C ILE A 58 1.40 4.62 -9.74
N SER A 59 2.10 3.50 -9.88
CA SER A 59 2.39 2.90 -11.18
C SER A 59 2.67 1.40 -11.05
N SER A 60 2.26 0.62 -12.05
CA SER A 60 2.59 -0.80 -12.20
C SER A 60 3.99 -1.05 -12.79
N SER A 61 4.64 -0.01 -13.30
CA SER A 61 6.02 -0.04 -13.79
C SER A 61 6.86 1.05 -13.11
N GLN A 62 8.07 0.68 -12.72
CA GLN A 62 9.13 1.66 -12.47
C GLN A 62 9.81 1.96 -13.81
N PRO A 63 10.16 3.21 -14.11
CA PRO A 63 11.07 3.50 -15.22
C PRO A 63 12.44 2.87 -14.98
#